data_AF-A0A1X7RT52-F1
#
_entry.id   AF-A0A1X7RT52-F1
#
_cell.length_a   1.000
_cell.length_b   1.000
_cell.length_c   1.000
_cell.angle_alpha   90.00
_cell.angle_beta   90.00
_cell.angle_gamma   90.00
#
_symmetry.space_group_name_H-M   'P 1'
#
loop_
_entity.id
_entity.type
_entity.pdbx_description
1 polymer ?
#
loop_
_entity_poly.entity_id
_entity_poly.type
_entity_poly.pdbx_seq_one_letter_code
_entity_poly.pdbx_strand_id
1 'polypeptide(L)'
;MSGARRQRCRNIIQAKVVQRPGSEAQLKNLIPPFESRAKPNKRLVHAFGINNCFTTAEPQRCTTFRLEATRLIRLRGPEWKELSQTVLQVVKHSVPLQTQAKSNLFNLMQIVTMKSILGPLCGFDSSRSDVDGELQTLAKEINRQWLDSKEGLEKETEFANQPKLKSALKAIAPTWDGLDDTHNPLNFILPGYETLWRVVLRGFLEVMYRANERDSANWRHALEDFALNPTLAQLDKVHTDYGKVSTCMIVEETLRLYPPTRRIYRTFKVAEDEEFEAAADIEGLHRSAAAWGNDALFFNPSRWADKVNDTNFRNDNFMPFGTKPFTCVAKTGLVNEAREKCLPFGVSIIAILLGCFSAEVPAGMTPGGGGADGTWSTDQPLKTGREDYRDVMIGY
;
A
#
# COMPACT_ATOMS: atom_id res chain seq x y z
N MET A 1 -7.09 27.04 8.03
CA MET A 1 -7.76 25.71 8.10
C MET A 1 -6.81 24.51 7.97
N SER A 2 -5.71 24.56 7.19
CA SER A 2 -4.79 23.42 7.02
C SER A 2 -4.12 22.95 8.32
N GLY A 3 -3.71 23.88 9.19
CA GLY A 3 -3.09 23.59 10.49
C GLY A 3 -3.94 22.72 11.44
N ALA A 4 -5.24 22.95 11.47
CA ALA A 4 -6.17 22.17 12.30
C ALA A 4 -6.32 20.73 11.77
N ARG A 5 -6.38 20.54 10.44
CA ARG A 5 -6.54 19.21 9.82
C ARG A 5 -5.33 18.31 10.08
N ARG A 6 -4.11 18.84 9.92
CA ARG A 6 -2.86 18.09 10.20
C ARG A 6 -2.75 17.70 11.68
N GLN A 7 -3.05 18.63 12.59
CA GLN A 7 -2.98 18.36 14.03
C GLN A 7 -4.03 17.32 14.45
N ARG A 8 -5.25 17.43 13.92
CA ARG A 8 -6.32 16.45 14.16
C ARG A 8 -5.92 15.05 13.72
N CYS A 9 -5.34 14.89 12.53
CA CYS A 9 -4.86 13.60 12.05
C CYS A 9 -3.79 13.01 12.99
N ARG A 10 -2.80 13.81 13.40
CA ARG A 10 -1.75 13.36 14.34
C ARG A 10 -2.31 12.95 15.69
N ASN A 11 -3.18 13.77 16.26
CA ASN A 11 -3.82 13.51 17.55
C ASN A 11 -4.61 12.20 17.52
N ILE A 12 -5.39 11.99 16.45
CA ILE A 12 -6.13 10.74 16.28
C ILE A 12 -5.17 9.56 16.12
N ILE A 13 -4.16 9.63 15.26
CA ILE A 13 -3.20 8.50 15.07
C ILE A 13 -2.52 8.10 16.39
N GLN A 14 -2.13 9.10 17.20
CA GLN A 14 -1.52 8.92 18.51
C GLN A 14 -2.48 8.35 19.56
N ALA A 15 -3.79 8.43 19.33
CA ALA A 15 -4.84 7.96 20.23
C ALA A 15 -4.80 8.58 21.64
N LYS A 16 -4.21 9.79 21.78
CA LYS A 16 -4.04 10.46 23.07
C LYS A 16 -5.14 11.46 23.38
N VAL A 17 -5.50 12.25 22.37
CA VAL A 17 -6.50 13.31 22.50
C VAL A 17 -7.37 13.36 21.24
N VAL A 18 -8.62 13.78 21.40
CA VAL A 18 -9.56 14.00 20.31
C VAL A 18 -10.32 15.30 20.54
N GLN A 19 -10.73 15.96 19.46
CA GLN A 19 -11.61 17.11 19.49
C GLN A 19 -12.96 16.71 18.89
N ARG A 20 -14.06 17.05 19.58
CA ARG A 20 -15.40 16.86 19.02
C ARG A 20 -15.65 17.88 17.89
N PRO A 21 -16.40 17.52 16.85
CA PRO A 21 -16.87 18.51 15.87
C PRO A 21 -17.57 19.67 16.59
N GLY A 22 -17.18 20.91 16.30
CA GLY A 22 -17.78 22.10 16.89
C GLY A 22 -17.33 22.44 18.32
N SER A 23 -16.37 21.72 18.90
CA SER A 23 -15.78 22.05 20.20
C SER A 23 -14.28 22.27 20.09
N GLU A 24 -13.76 23.30 20.77
CA GLU A 24 -12.33 23.53 20.89
C GLU A 24 -11.67 22.65 21.97
N ALA A 25 -12.48 22.08 22.87
CA ALA A 25 -12.02 21.27 23.98
C ALA A 25 -11.34 19.98 23.48
N GLN A 26 -10.13 19.73 23.95
CA GLN A 26 -9.43 18.48 23.74
C GLN A 26 -9.81 17.48 24.83
N LEU A 27 -10.40 16.37 24.42
CA LEU A 27 -10.75 15.26 25.29
C LEU A 27 -9.60 14.26 25.33
N LYS A 28 -9.15 13.90 26.53
CA LYS A 28 -8.11 12.90 26.73
C LYS A 28 -8.71 11.50 26.58
N ASN A 29 -7.99 10.61 25.90
CA ASN A 29 -8.34 9.20 25.85
C ASN A 29 -7.97 8.53 27.18
N LEU A 30 -8.93 7.85 27.80
CA LEU A 30 -8.76 7.12 29.06
C LEU A 30 -8.22 5.69 28.84
N ILE A 31 -8.29 5.17 27.61
CA ILE A 31 -7.70 3.87 27.25
C ILE A 31 -6.31 4.03 26.59
N PRO A 32 -5.38 3.08 26.78
CA PRO A 32 -4.06 3.12 26.16
C PRO A 32 -4.09 3.15 24.62
N PRO A 33 -3.08 3.75 23.95
CA PRO A 33 -3.05 3.84 22.49
C PRO A 33 -3.12 2.49 21.75
N PHE A 34 -2.54 1.42 22.31
CA PHE A 34 -2.60 0.08 21.71
C PHE A 34 -4.00 -0.49 21.75
N GLU A 35 -4.69 -0.38 22.89
CA GLU A 35 -6.11 -0.78 23.03
C GLU A 35 -7.01 0.04 22.10
N SER A 36 -6.84 1.35 22.07
CA SER A 36 -7.58 2.26 21.18
C SER A 36 -7.48 1.88 19.70
N ARG A 37 -6.33 1.36 19.27
CA ARG A 37 -6.12 0.86 17.90
C ARG A 37 -6.69 -0.54 17.70
N ALA A 38 -6.57 -1.42 18.69
CA ALA A 38 -7.01 -2.81 18.61
C ALA A 38 -8.54 -2.90 18.44
N LYS A 39 -9.30 -2.10 19.21
CA LYS A 39 -10.76 -2.10 19.20
C LYS A 39 -11.42 -2.03 17.80
N PRO A 40 -11.15 -1.01 16.95
CA PRO A 40 -11.73 -0.94 15.60
C PRO A 40 -11.21 -2.03 14.65
N ASN A 41 -10.10 -2.68 15.00
CA ASN A 41 -9.50 -3.77 14.21
C ASN A 41 -9.92 -5.17 14.70
N LYS A 42 -10.79 -5.29 15.71
CA LYS A 42 -11.31 -6.60 16.18
C LYS A 42 -11.98 -7.39 15.06
N ARG A 43 -12.63 -6.71 14.11
CA ARG A 43 -13.19 -7.34 12.91
C ARG A 43 -12.17 -8.12 12.08
N LEU A 44 -10.90 -7.70 12.10
CA LEU A 44 -9.83 -8.40 11.37
C LEU A 44 -9.36 -9.65 12.11
N VAL A 45 -9.43 -9.65 13.45
CA VAL A 45 -9.20 -10.88 14.24
C VAL A 45 -10.30 -11.88 13.91
N HIS A 46 -11.56 -11.44 13.93
CA HIS A 46 -12.72 -12.26 13.58
C HIS A 46 -12.59 -12.85 12.17
N ALA A 47 -12.34 -12.00 11.17
CA ALA A 47 -12.32 -12.42 9.78
C ALA A 47 -11.08 -13.23 9.39
N PHE A 48 -9.90 -12.94 9.96
CA PHE A 48 -8.64 -13.50 9.46
C PHE A 48 -7.83 -14.28 10.50
N GLY A 49 -8.27 -14.32 11.76
CA GLY A 49 -7.54 -14.99 12.85
C GLY A 49 -6.15 -14.39 13.07
N ILE A 50 -5.97 -13.10 12.78
CA ILE A 50 -4.65 -12.45 12.87
C ILE A 50 -4.41 -11.84 14.26
N ASN A 51 -3.22 -12.11 14.79
CA ASN A 51 -2.73 -11.49 16.01
C ASN A 51 -1.40 -10.79 15.71
N ASN A 52 -1.46 -9.52 15.33
CA ASN A 52 -0.29 -8.72 15.00
C ASN A 52 -0.37 -7.33 15.63
N CYS A 53 0.59 -6.47 15.29
CA CYS A 53 0.61 -5.12 15.82
C CYS A 53 -0.68 -4.34 15.49
N PHE A 54 -1.47 -4.65 14.46
CA PHE A 54 -2.70 -3.89 14.16
C PHE A 54 -3.88 -4.26 15.06
N THR A 55 -3.92 -5.51 15.54
CA THR A 55 -5.08 -6.08 16.25
C THR A 55 -4.86 -6.26 17.75
N THR A 56 -3.61 -6.31 18.22
CA THR A 56 -3.29 -6.51 19.63
C THR A 56 -3.29 -5.21 20.46
N ALA A 57 -3.77 -5.32 21.71
CA ALA A 57 -3.59 -4.29 22.74
C ALA A 57 -2.24 -4.43 23.48
N GLU A 58 -1.52 -5.53 23.30
CA GLU A 58 -0.28 -5.84 24.02
C GLU A 58 0.94 -5.21 23.34
N PRO A 59 1.67 -4.31 24.03
CA PRO A 59 2.85 -3.66 23.45
C PRO A 59 3.95 -4.64 23.04
N GLN A 60 4.19 -5.70 23.83
CA GLN A 60 5.19 -6.73 23.56
C GLN A 60 4.88 -7.47 22.26
N ARG A 61 3.63 -7.91 22.05
CA ARG A 61 3.21 -8.57 20.81
C ARG A 61 3.42 -7.70 19.59
N CYS A 62 3.05 -6.41 19.67
CA CYS A 62 3.33 -5.48 18.57
C CYS A 62 4.84 -5.33 18.33
N THR A 63 5.65 -5.28 19.38
CA THR A 63 7.11 -5.14 19.28
C THR A 63 7.73 -6.33 18.57
N THR A 64 7.37 -7.55 18.96
CA THR A 64 7.81 -8.79 18.29
C THR A 64 7.42 -8.81 16.82
N PHE A 65 6.15 -8.52 16.50
CA PHE A 65 5.71 -8.43 15.11
C PHE A 65 6.49 -7.39 14.30
N ARG A 66 6.74 -6.20 14.86
CA ARG A 66 7.49 -5.14 14.17
C ARG A 66 8.94 -5.53 13.92
N LEU A 67 9.59 -6.18 14.89
CA LEU A 67 10.97 -6.67 14.73
C LEU A 67 11.03 -7.69 13.59
N GLU A 68 10.12 -8.65 13.57
CA GLU A 68 10.08 -9.67 12.53
C GLU A 68 9.75 -9.09 11.15
N ALA A 69 8.72 -8.24 11.05
CA ALA A 69 8.40 -7.55 9.80
C ALA A 69 9.59 -6.71 9.30
N THR A 70 10.31 -6.05 10.20
CA THR A 70 11.51 -5.26 9.86
C THR A 70 12.64 -6.13 9.33
N ARG A 71 12.84 -7.31 9.94
CA ARG A 71 13.84 -8.29 9.50
C ARG A 71 13.56 -8.79 8.09
N LEU A 72 12.31 -9.14 7.81
CA LEU A 72 11.87 -9.68 6.50
C LEU A 72 12.04 -8.68 5.35
N ILE A 73 11.82 -7.39 5.61
CA ILE A 73 11.91 -6.35 4.57
C ILE A 73 13.29 -5.69 4.49
N ARG A 74 14.28 -6.18 5.23
CA ARG A 74 15.66 -5.67 5.23
C ARG A 74 16.47 -6.32 4.11
N LEU A 75 16.40 -5.71 2.94
CA LEU A 75 17.15 -6.17 1.75
C LEU A 75 18.42 -5.35 1.53
N ARG A 76 19.50 -6.03 1.14
CA ARG A 76 20.79 -5.49 0.68
C ARG A 76 20.78 -5.26 -0.83
N GLY A 77 21.82 -4.59 -1.36
CA GLY A 77 21.92 -4.26 -2.78
C GLY A 77 21.69 -5.44 -3.74
N PRO A 78 22.38 -6.59 -3.56
CA PRO A 78 22.14 -7.78 -4.39
C PRO A 78 20.71 -8.33 -4.26
N GLU A 79 20.16 -8.37 -3.04
CA GLU A 79 18.80 -8.87 -2.76
C GLU A 79 17.73 -7.96 -3.42
N TRP A 80 17.95 -6.64 -3.48
CA TRP A 80 17.09 -5.73 -4.23
C TRP A 80 17.11 -5.99 -5.75
N LYS A 81 18.29 -6.27 -6.31
CA LYS A 81 18.45 -6.58 -7.73
C LYS A 81 17.78 -7.91 -8.08
N GLU A 82 17.98 -8.93 -7.25
CA GLU A 82 17.33 -10.24 -7.39
C GLU A 82 15.80 -10.14 -7.28
N LEU A 83 15.30 -9.36 -6.32
CA LEU A 83 13.87 -9.10 -6.19
C LEU A 83 13.33 -8.44 -7.46
N SER A 84 13.98 -7.37 -7.96
CA SER A 84 13.55 -6.68 -9.18
C SER A 84 13.53 -7.61 -10.40
N GLN A 85 14.55 -8.45 -10.56
CA GLN A 85 14.60 -9.46 -11.62
C GLN A 85 13.47 -10.48 -11.49
N THR A 86 13.20 -10.96 -10.27
CA THR A 86 12.08 -11.87 -9.99
C THR A 86 10.74 -11.22 -10.34
N VAL A 87 10.50 -9.97 -9.93
CA VAL A 87 9.27 -9.24 -10.27
C VAL A 87 9.13 -9.11 -11.78
N LEU A 88 10.19 -8.71 -12.49
CA LEU A 88 10.18 -8.60 -13.95
C LEU A 88 9.82 -9.93 -14.61
N GLN A 89 10.37 -11.05 -14.14
CA GLN A 89 10.01 -12.36 -14.65
C GLN A 89 8.54 -12.68 -14.38
N VAL A 90 8.04 -12.43 -13.17
CA VAL A 90 6.62 -12.67 -12.85
C VAL A 90 5.71 -11.84 -13.77
N VAL A 91 6.05 -10.58 -14.05
CA VAL A 91 5.30 -9.74 -14.99
C VAL A 91 5.34 -10.34 -16.41
N LYS A 92 6.52 -10.72 -16.92
CA LYS A 92 6.68 -11.35 -18.24
C LYS A 92 5.83 -12.59 -18.44
N HIS A 93 5.77 -13.46 -17.42
CA HIS A 93 4.97 -14.68 -17.47
C HIS A 93 3.47 -14.38 -17.35
N SER A 94 3.10 -13.31 -16.64
CA SER A 94 1.69 -12.97 -16.39
C SER A 94 1.07 -12.14 -17.51
N VAL A 95 1.84 -11.32 -18.23
CA VAL A 95 1.37 -10.48 -19.33
C VAL A 95 1.53 -11.26 -20.65
N PRO A 96 0.45 -11.68 -21.31
CA PRO A 96 0.54 -12.48 -22.53
C PRO A 96 0.83 -11.59 -23.74
N LEU A 97 2.10 -11.17 -23.89
CA LEU A 97 2.53 -10.31 -25.00
C LEU A 97 2.39 -10.94 -26.39
N GLN A 98 2.27 -12.27 -26.46
CA GLN A 98 2.27 -13.04 -27.71
C GLN A 98 0.88 -13.48 -28.17
N THR A 99 -0.16 -13.32 -27.35
CA THR A 99 -1.52 -13.68 -27.73
C THR A 99 -2.33 -12.40 -27.90
N GLN A 100 -3.20 -12.33 -28.91
CA GLN A 100 -4.20 -11.25 -29.03
C GLN A 100 -5.26 -11.29 -27.89
N ALA A 101 -4.97 -12.00 -26.78
CA ALA A 101 -5.90 -12.20 -25.69
C ALA A 101 -5.85 -11.02 -24.73
N LYS A 102 -7.03 -10.52 -24.36
CA LYS A 102 -7.17 -9.51 -23.31
C LYS A 102 -6.91 -10.13 -21.94
N SER A 103 -6.15 -9.42 -21.12
CA SER A 103 -5.85 -9.77 -19.73
C SER A 103 -6.52 -8.82 -18.76
N ASN A 104 -6.99 -9.35 -17.64
CA ASN A 104 -7.63 -8.54 -16.62
C ASN A 104 -6.56 -7.84 -15.75
N LEU A 105 -6.46 -6.51 -15.86
CA LEU A 105 -5.43 -5.72 -15.19
C LEU A 105 -5.49 -5.87 -13.66
N PHE A 106 -6.70 -5.95 -13.12
CA PHE A 106 -6.94 -6.12 -11.69
C PHE A 106 -6.34 -7.44 -11.18
N ASN A 107 -6.60 -8.55 -11.87
CA ASN A 107 -6.04 -9.85 -11.52
C ASN A 107 -4.51 -9.90 -11.71
N LEU A 108 -3.99 -9.27 -12.78
CA LEU A 108 -2.54 -9.19 -13.01
C LEU A 108 -1.82 -8.45 -11.87
N MET A 109 -2.34 -7.28 -11.48
CA MET A 109 -1.81 -6.50 -10.36
C MET A 109 -1.82 -7.30 -9.06
N GLN A 110 -2.89 -8.06 -8.81
CA GLN A 110 -3.02 -8.93 -7.66
C GLN A 110 -1.95 -10.04 -7.65
N ILE A 111 -1.83 -10.82 -8.72
CA ILE A 111 -0.91 -11.98 -8.75
C ILE A 111 0.55 -11.51 -8.67
N VAL A 112 0.92 -10.54 -9.50
CA VAL A 112 2.31 -10.04 -9.55
C VAL A 112 2.70 -9.46 -8.20
N THR A 113 1.85 -8.62 -7.60
CA THR A 113 2.17 -8.02 -6.29
C THR A 113 2.23 -9.09 -5.20
N MET A 114 1.32 -10.06 -5.20
CA MET A 114 1.32 -11.17 -4.23
C MET A 114 2.65 -11.93 -4.31
N LYS A 115 3.03 -12.42 -5.49
CA LYS A 115 4.29 -13.14 -5.70
C LYS A 115 5.49 -12.29 -5.28
N SER A 116 5.51 -11.01 -5.66
CA SER A 116 6.61 -10.07 -5.36
C SER A 116 6.87 -9.88 -3.85
N ILE A 117 5.84 -10.01 -3.00
CA ILE A 117 6.04 -9.88 -1.55
C ILE A 117 6.23 -11.21 -0.84
N LEU A 118 5.73 -12.32 -1.39
CA LEU A 118 5.76 -13.62 -0.71
C LEU A 118 7.19 -14.16 -0.58
N GLY A 119 8.04 -13.91 -1.58
CA GLY A 119 9.48 -14.23 -1.48
C GLY A 119 10.13 -13.57 -0.27
N PRO A 120 10.16 -12.22 -0.17
CA PRO A 120 10.72 -11.53 0.99
C PRO A 120 10.04 -11.85 2.33
N LEU A 121 8.73 -12.09 2.35
CA LEU A 121 7.98 -12.25 3.61
C LEU A 121 8.04 -13.68 4.18
N CYS A 122 8.14 -14.71 3.35
CA CYS A 122 8.10 -16.09 3.82
C CYS A 122 8.95 -17.06 2.99
N GLY A 123 9.87 -16.57 2.15
CA GLY A 123 10.76 -17.41 1.33
C GLY A 123 10.05 -18.17 0.22
N PHE A 124 8.86 -17.72 -0.18
CA PHE A 124 8.08 -18.36 -1.25
C PHE A 124 8.78 -18.23 -2.61
N ASP A 125 8.90 -19.34 -3.33
CA ASP A 125 9.39 -19.35 -4.71
C ASP A 125 8.38 -18.69 -5.64
N SER A 126 8.67 -17.44 -5.98
CA SER A 126 7.81 -16.58 -6.80
C SER A 126 7.74 -17.00 -8.26
N SER A 127 8.61 -17.92 -8.70
CA SER A 127 8.62 -18.46 -10.06
C SER A 127 7.54 -19.53 -10.29
N ARG A 128 7.00 -20.12 -9.22
CA ARG A 128 5.99 -21.18 -9.28
C ARG A 128 4.69 -20.70 -9.94
N SER A 129 4.28 -21.34 -11.02
CA SER A 129 2.99 -21.10 -11.69
C SER A 129 1.91 -22.11 -11.32
N ASP A 130 2.29 -23.25 -10.73
CA ASP A 130 1.38 -24.33 -10.36
C ASP A 130 0.40 -23.95 -9.24
N VAL A 131 0.68 -22.85 -8.52
CA VAL A 131 -0.16 -22.33 -7.42
C VAL A 131 -0.91 -21.04 -7.78
N ASP A 132 -0.90 -20.61 -9.04
CA ASP A 132 -1.51 -19.34 -9.44
C ASP A 132 -3.02 -19.32 -9.22
N GLY A 133 -3.70 -20.46 -9.37
CA GLY A 133 -5.13 -20.59 -9.07
C GLY A 133 -5.44 -20.38 -7.57
N GLU A 134 -4.61 -20.92 -6.70
CA GLU A 134 -4.69 -20.76 -5.25
C GLU A 134 -4.37 -19.32 -4.84
N LEU A 135 -3.35 -18.68 -5.43
CA LEU A 135 -3.03 -17.27 -5.16
C LEU A 135 -4.16 -16.33 -5.60
N GLN A 136 -4.81 -16.60 -6.74
CA GLN A 136 -6.01 -15.88 -7.15
C GLN A 136 -7.17 -16.09 -6.18
N THR A 137 -7.37 -17.33 -5.72
CA THR A 137 -8.40 -17.65 -4.73
C THR A 137 -8.14 -16.92 -3.42
N LEU A 138 -6.88 -16.90 -2.97
CA LEU A 138 -6.45 -16.18 -1.78
C LEU A 138 -6.74 -14.67 -1.90
N ALA A 139 -6.38 -14.05 -3.01
CA ALA A 139 -6.65 -12.63 -3.28
C ALA A 139 -8.15 -12.31 -3.22
N LYS A 140 -8.98 -13.13 -3.86
CA LYS A 140 -10.45 -13.00 -3.86
C LYS A 140 -11.03 -13.16 -2.45
N GLU A 141 -10.62 -14.18 -1.72
CA GLU A 141 -11.11 -14.44 -0.37
C GLU A 141 -10.67 -13.38 0.64
N ILE A 142 -9.42 -12.89 0.55
CA ILE A 142 -8.96 -11.74 1.36
C ILE A 142 -9.86 -10.53 1.15
N ASN A 143 -10.17 -10.22 -0.11
CA ASN A 143 -10.99 -9.05 -0.42
C ASN A 143 -12.45 -9.24 0.01
N ARG A 144 -13.05 -10.41 -0.27
CA ARG A 144 -14.41 -10.76 0.14
C ARG A 144 -14.58 -10.63 1.66
N GLN A 145 -13.73 -11.29 2.43
CA GLN A 145 -13.83 -11.26 3.89
C GLN A 145 -13.54 -9.87 4.48
N TRP A 146 -12.68 -9.09 3.83
CA TRP A 146 -12.49 -7.72 4.24
C TRP A 146 -13.77 -6.90 4.11
N LEU A 147 -14.52 -7.09 3.02
CA LEU A 147 -15.82 -6.44 2.83
C LEU A 147 -16.84 -6.96 3.85
N ASP A 148 -17.00 -8.28 3.95
CA ASP A 148 -17.96 -8.93 4.86
C ASP A 148 -17.73 -8.49 6.32
N SER A 149 -16.48 -8.38 6.77
CA SER A 149 -16.14 -7.95 8.13
C SER A 149 -16.57 -6.52 8.50
N LYS A 150 -17.02 -5.71 7.53
CA LYS A 150 -17.58 -4.38 7.79
C LYS A 150 -19.08 -4.39 8.03
N GLU A 151 -19.77 -5.42 7.57
CA GLU A 151 -21.22 -5.56 7.70
C GLU A 151 -21.62 -6.15 9.05
N GLY A 152 -20.73 -6.91 9.69
CA GLY A 152 -20.95 -7.49 11.01
C GLY A 152 -19.90 -8.52 11.41
N LEU A 153 -20.07 -9.09 12.61
CA LEU A 153 -19.25 -10.20 13.14
C LEU A 153 -20.11 -11.46 13.27
N GLU A 154 -20.55 -11.99 12.14
CA GLU A 154 -21.38 -13.20 12.07
C GLU A 154 -20.53 -14.47 12.16
N LYS A 155 -21.10 -15.57 12.63
CA LYS A 155 -20.40 -16.85 12.80
C LYS A 155 -19.82 -17.38 11.49
N GLU A 156 -20.56 -17.22 10.40
CA GLU A 156 -20.20 -17.65 9.04
C GLU A 156 -18.98 -16.89 8.51
N THR A 157 -18.75 -15.67 9.00
CA THR A 157 -17.61 -14.82 8.63
C THR A 157 -16.41 -14.99 9.56
N GLU A 158 -16.52 -15.81 10.60
CA GLU A 158 -15.41 -16.11 11.51
C GLU A 158 -14.33 -16.93 10.80
N PHE A 159 -13.06 -16.63 11.06
CA PHE A 159 -11.91 -17.30 10.45
C PHE A 159 -11.97 -18.82 10.58
N ALA A 160 -12.50 -19.32 11.70
CA ALA A 160 -12.75 -20.74 11.92
C ALA A 160 -13.54 -21.39 10.76
N ASN A 161 -14.50 -20.68 10.20
CA ASN A 161 -15.51 -21.15 9.26
C ASN A 161 -15.22 -20.81 7.78
N GLN A 162 -13.95 -20.56 7.43
CA GLN A 162 -13.55 -20.13 6.08
C GLN A 162 -12.65 -21.16 5.37
N PRO A 163 -13.20 -22.29 4.91
CA PRO A 163 -12.41 -23.37 4.32
C PRO A 163 -11.68 -22.97 3.03
N LYS A 164 -12.29 -22.11 2.19
CA LYS A 164 -11.67 -21.66 0.92
C LYS A 164 -10.40 -20.84 1.17
N LEU A 165 -10.45 -19.87 2.08
CA LEU A 165 -9.28 -19.08 2.45
C LEU A 165 -8.17 -19.96 3.04
N LYS A 166 -8.52 -20.82 3.99
CA LYS A 166 -7.56 -21.75 4.63
C LYS A 166 -6.92 -22.70 3.63
N SER A 167 -7.71 -23.22 2.68
CA SER A 167 -7.19 -24.07 1.61
C SER A 167 -6.20 -23.32 0.72
N ALA A 168 -6.51 -22.08 0.33
CA ALA A 168 -5.62 -21.27 -0.48
C ALA A 168 -4.31 -20.91 0.27
N LEU A 169 -4.38 -20.68 1.58
CA LEU A 169 -3.19 -20.40 2.40
C LEU A 169 -2.21 -21.57 2.46
N LYS A 170 -2.69 -22.82 2.40
CA LYS A 170 -1.80 -24.01 2.40
C LYS A 170 -0.85 -24.06 1.20
N ALA A 171 -1.19 -23.41 0.09
CA ALA A 171 -0.30 -23.32 -1.06
C ALA A 171 0.98 -22.49 -0.77
N ILE A 172 0.89 -21.54 0.17
CA ILE A 172 1.98 -20.65 0.56
C ILE A 172 2.67 -21.13 1.83
N ALA A 173 1.89 -21.58 2.81
CA ALA A 173 2.35 -22.01 4.13
C ALA A 173 1.83 -23.43 4.44
N PRO A 174 2.37 -24.47 3.78
CA PRO A 174 1.88 -25.84 3.91
C PRO A 174 2.08 -26.43 5.31
N THR A 175 3.03 -25.91 6.08
CA THR A 175 3.36 -26.37 7.43
C THR A 175 2.54 -25.68 8.53
N TRP A 176 1.77 -24.65 8.20
CA TRP A 176 0.94 -23.95 9.19
C TRP A 176 -0.34 -24.74 9.47
N ASP A 177 -0.59 -25.03 10.75
CA ASP A 177 -1.70 -25.86 11.21
C ASP A 177 -3.06 -25.12 11.25
N GLY A 178 -3.04 -23.80 11.07
CA GLY A 178 -4.24 -22.96 11.11
C GLY A 178 -4.72 -22.59 12.52
N LEU A 179 -3.97 -22.96 13.57
CA LEU A 179 -4.32 -22.73 14.98
C LEU A 179 -3.48 -21.62 15.60
N ASP A 180 -2.22 -21.49 15.19
CA ASP A 180 -1.33 -20.45 15.69
C ASP A 180 -1.67 -19.08 15.05
N ASP A 181 -2.38 -18.24 15.81
CA ASP A 181 -2.73 -16.87 15.42
C ASP A 181 -1.51 -15.93 15.32
N THR A 182 -0.41 -16.29 16.00
CA THR A 182 0.82 -15.50 16.04
C THR A 182 1.74 -15.74 14.86
N HIS A 183 1.73 -16.95 14.31
CA HIS A 183 2.45 -17.34 13.10
C HIS A 183 1.52 -17.50 11.88
N ASN A 184 0.27 -17.04 12.00
CA ASN A 184 -0.66 -16.94 10.87
C ASN A 184 -0.03 -16.12 9.71
N PRO A 185 0.12 -16.70 8.50
CA PRO A 185 0.71 -16.01 7.34
C PRO A 185 0.01 -14.69 6.97
N LEU A 186 -1.29 -14.58 7.26
CA LEU A 186 -2.08 -13.37 7.03
C LEU A 186 -1.59 -12.18 7.87
N ASN A 187 -0.83 -12.42 8.96
CA ASN A 187 -0.21 -11.36 9.73
C ASN A 187 0.70 -10.48 8.88
N PHE A 188 1.37 -11.05 7.86
CA PHE A 188 2.26 -10.32 6.95
C PHE A 188 1.62 -10.09 5.58
N ILE A 189 0.85 -11.06 5.06
CA ILE A 189 0.20 -10.92 3.75
C ILE A 189 -0.76 -9.74 3.75
N LEU A 190 -1.68 -9.62 4.70
CA LEU A 190 -2.67 -8.53 4.68
C LEU A 190 -2.04 -7.13 4.64
N PRO A 191 -1.11 -6.75 5.54
CA PRO A 191 -0.48 -5.43 5.50
C PRO A 191 0.52 -5.25 4.34
N GLY A 192 1.14 -6.33 3.83
CA GLY A 192 2.14 -6.27 2.76
C GLY A 192 1.56 -6.31 1.34
N TYR A 193 0.42 -6.98 1.15
CA TYR A 193 -0.22 -7.22 -0.15
C TYR A 193 -1.38 -6.28 -0.40
N GLU A 194 -2.38 -6.32 0.48
CA GLU A 194 -3.74 -5.89 0.15
C GLU A 194 -3.81 -4.40 -0.20
N THR A 195 -3.04 -3.59 0.52
CA THR A 195 -2.98 -2.16 0.27
C THR A 195 -1.94 -1.80 -0.80
N LEU A 196 -0.89 -2.62 -0.98
CA LEU A 196 0.20 -2.37 -1.91
C LEU A 196 -0.26 -2.48 -3.37
N TRP A 197 -0.90 -3.59 -3.74
CA TRP A 197 -1.30 -3.81 -5.15
C TRP A 197 -2.26 -2.73 -5.65
N ARG A 198 -3.06 -2.16 -4.75
CA ARG A 198 -3.99 -1.05 -5.03
C ARG A 198 -3.31 0.28 -5.28
N VAL A 199 -2.18 0.52 -4.61
CA VAL A 199 -1.34 1.70 -4.83
C VAL A 199 -0.63 1.57 -6.17
N VAL A 200 -0.06 0.39 -6.43
CA VAL A 200 0.61 0.06 -7.69
C VAL A 200 -0.34 0.16 -8.87
N LEU A 201 -1.55 -0.42 -8.79
CA LEU A 201 -2.57 -0.29 -9.84
C LEU A 201 -2.85 1.18 -10.20
N ARG A 202 -3.04 2.04 -9.18
CA ARG A 202 -3.35 3.45 -9.44
C ARG A 202 -2.15 4.22 -9.96
N GLY A 203 -0.95 4.00 -9.41
CA GLY A 203 0.28 4.60 -9.93
C GLY A 203 0.53 4.19 -11.39
N PHE A 204 0.29 2.92 -11.71
CA PHE A 204 0.41 2.40 -13.07
C PHE A 204 -0.59 3.08 -14.02
N LEU A 205 -1.86 3.20 -13.63
CA LEU A 205 -2.87 3.91 -14.42
C LEU A 205 -2.51 5.39 -14.62
N GLU A 206 -1.95 6.06 -13.61
CA GLU A 206 -1.48 7.46 -13.75
C GLU A 206 -0.35 7.57 -14.76
N VAL A 207 0.68 6.73 -14.61
CA VAL A 207 1.90 6.78 -15.44
C VAL A 207 1.62 6.37 -16.88
N MET A 208 0.82 5.32 -17.09
CA MET A 208 0.63 4.74 -18.42
C MET A 208 -0.49 5.41 -19.22
N TYR A 209 -1.57 5.84 -18.57
CA TYR A 209 -2.82 6.15 -19.28
C TYR A 209 -3.44 7.51 -18.99
N ARG A 210 -3.05 8.18 -17.90
CA ARG A 210 -3.56 9.53 -17.57
C ARG A 210 -2.56 10.65 -17.82
N ALA A 211 -1.27 10.33 -17.82
CA ALA A 211 -0.23 11.28 -18.22
C ALA A 211 -0.34 11.62 -19.71
N ASN A 212 0.10 12.83 -20.08
CA ASN A 212 0.35 13.12 -21.49
C ASN A 212 1.52 12.24 -21.99
N GLU A 213 1.60 12.04 -23.31
CA GLU A 213 2.58 11.13 -23.93
C GLU A 213 4.02 11.39 -23.48
N ARG A 214 4.42 12.66 -23.44
CA ARG A 214 5.78 13.06 -23.04
C ARG A 214 6.07 12.72 -21.59
N ASP A 215 5.17 13.09 -20.68
CA ASP A 215 5.33 12.83 -19.26
C ASP A 215 5.27 11.33 -18.95
N SER A 216 4.36 10.60 -19.61
CA SER A 216 4.31 9.14 -19.54
C SER A 216 5.65 8.51 -19.91
N ALA A 217 6.21 8.87 -21.07
CA ALA A 217 7.51 8.35 -21.52
C ALA A 217 8.63 8.66 -20.52
N ASN A 218 8.70 9.90 -20.04
CA ASN A 218 9.70 10.32 -19.05
C ASN A 218 9.60 9.54 -17.73
N TRP A 219 8.38 9.38 -17.21
CA TRP A 219 8.14 8.70 -15.93
C TRP A 219 8.41 7.20 -16.05
N ARG A 220 8.05 6.58 -17.17
CA ARG A 220 8.36 5.18 -17.47
C ARG A 220 9.87 4.95 -17.50
N HIS A 221 10.63 5.75 -18.25
CA HIS A 221 12.09 5.59 -18.29
C HIS A 221 12.73 5.72 -16.90
N ALA A 222 12.29 6.68 -16.06
CA ALA A 222 12.79 6.80 -14.69
C ALA A 222 12.48 5.56 -13.83
N LEU A 223 11.30 4.96 -13.99
CA LEU A 223 10.88 3.74 -13.27
C LEU A 223 11.64 2.50 -13.78
N GLU A 224 11.81 2.38 -15.09
CA GLU A 224 12.55 1.30 -15.74
C GLU A 224 14.04 1.32 -15.37
N ASP A 225 14.69 2.49 -15.42
CA ASP A 225 16.08 2.67 -14.98
C ASP A 225 16.28 2.25 -13.51
N PHE A 226 15.31 2.58 -12.64
CA PHE A 226 15.34 2.13 -11.25
C PHE A 226 15.13 0.62 -11.10
N ALA A 227 14.20 0.02 -11.84
CA ALA A 227 13.99 -1.42 -11.82
C ALA A 227 15.24 -2.18 -12.30
N LEU A 228 15.99 -1.65 -13.27
CA LEU A 228 17.25 -2.24 -13.73
C LEU A 228 18.38 -2.12 -12.70
N ASN A 229 18.43 -1.01 -11.96
CA ASN A 229 19.48 -0.73 -10.98
C ASN A 229 18.91 -0.16 -9.67
N PRO A 230 18.26 -0.99 -8.82
CA PRO A 230 17.56 -0.53 -7.63
C PRO A 230 18.55 -0.14 -6.54
N THR A 231 18.99 1.12 -6.57
CA THR A 231 19.92 1.72 -5.61
C THR A 231 19.37 3.04 -5.09
N LEU A 232 19.82 3.48 -3.92
CA LEU A 232 19.38 4.77 -3.36
C LEU A 232 19.74 5.94 -4.28
N ALA A 233 20.93 5.89 -4.89
CA ALA A 233 21.35 6.89 -5.86
C ALA A 233 20.43 6.95 -7.07
N GLN A 234 20.00 5.79 -7.60
CA GLN A 234 19.06 5.74 -8.71
C GLN A 234 17.65 6.18 -8.32
N LEU A 235 17.19 5.85 -7.10
CA LEU A 235 15.88 6.25 -6.59
C LEU A 235 15.72 7.79 -6.54
N ASP A 236 16.77 8.47 -6.05
CA ASP A 236 16.78 9.92 -5.83
C ASP A 236 17.33 10.71 -7.04
N LYS A 237 17.83 10.04 -8.08
CA LYS A 237 18.39 10.68 -9.27
C LYS A 237 17.31 11.52 -9.97
N VAL A 238 17.52 12.83 -10.03
CA VAL A 238 16.70 13.72 -10.84
C VAL A 238 17.20 13.67 -12.28
N HIS A 239 16.39 13.12 -13.17
CA HIS A 239 16.70 12.95 -14.59
C HIS A 239 16.35 14.24 -15.36
N THR A 240 17.35 15.00 -15.78
CA THR A 240 17.17 16.25 -16.54
C THR A 240 16.60 16.03 -17.94
N ASP A 241 16.92 14.88 -18.51
CA ASP A 241 16.43 14.32 -19.76
C ASP A 241 14.98 13.81 -19.66
N TYR A 242 14.54 13.39 -18.47
CA TYR A 242 13.17 12.89 -18.24
C TYR A 242 12.28 13.93 -17.56
N GLY A 243 12.36 15.19 -18.02
CA GLY A 243 11.47 16.25 -17.49
C GLY A 243 11.77 16.69 -16.05
N LYS A 244 12.99 16.45 -15.56
CA LYS A 244 13.47 16.82 -14.21
C LYS A 244 12.70 16.12 -13.09
N VAL A 245 12.43 14.82 -13.26
CA VAL A 245 11.77 13.97 -12.27
C VAL A 245 12.73 12.91 -11.72
N SER A 246 12.46 12.39 -10.52
CA SER A 246 13.09 11.16 -10.02
C SER A 246 12.03 10.09 -9.78
N THR A 247 12.47 8.83 -9.70
CA THR A 247 11.62 7.70 -9.35
C THR A 247 10.93 7.91 -7.99
N CYS A 248 11.67 8.45 -7.02
CA CYS A 248 11.15 8.80 -5.70
C CYS A 248 9.94 9.76 -5.79
N MET A 249 10.05 10.81 -6.62
CA MET A 249 8.97 11.79 -6.79
C MET A 249 7.70 11.18 -7.38
N ILE A 250 7.83 10.24 -8.33
CA ILE A 250 6.69 9.53 -8.94
C ILE A 250 5.97 8.67 -7.90
N VAL A 251 6.72 7.92 -7.09
CA VAL A 251 6.14 7.07 -6.05
C VAL A 251 5.56 7.87 -4.90
N GLU A 252 6.20 8.96 -4.47
CA GLU A 252 5.67 9.83 -3.44
C GLU A 252 4.38 10.53 -3.87
N GLU A 253 4.27 10.92 -5.14
CA GLU A 253 3.03 11.46 -5.69
C GLU A 253 1.92 10.40 -5.75
N THR A 254 2.27 9.16 -6.10
CA THR A 254 1.35 8.02 -6.04
C THR A 254 0.83 7.80 -4.62
N LEU A 255 1.71 7.77 -3.63
CA LEU A 255 1.36 7.59 -2.22
C LEU A 255 0.59 8.76 -1.63
N ARG A 256 0.80 9.98 -2.13
CA ARG A 256 0.04 11.17 -1.73
C ARG A 256 -1.37 11.12 -2.27
N LEU A 257 -1.52 10.88 -3.57
CA LEU A 257 -2.83 10.90 -4.20
C LEU A 257 -3.64 9.66 -3.83
N TYR A 258 -2.97 8.53 -3.61
CA TYR A 258 -3.54 7.21 -3.32
C TYR A 258 -2.90 6.56 -2.09
N PRO A 259 -3.09 7.12 -0.87
CA PRO A 259 -2.48 6.55 0.33
C PRO A 259 -3.01 5.13 0.59
N PRO A 260 -2.13 4.16 0.93
CA PRO A 260 -2.54 2.77 1.17
C PRO A 260 -3.62 2.65 2.26
N THR A 261 -3.53 3.50 3.28
CA THR A 261 -4.55 3.65 4.32
C THR A 261 -5.18 5.04 4.24
N ARG A 262 -6.40 5.11 3.70
CA ARG A 262 -7.15 6.36 3.53
C ARG A 262 -7.59 6.99 4.86
N ARG A 263 -7.99 6.13 5.81
CA ARG A 263 -8.49 6.53 7.14
C ARG A 263 -7.89 5.63 8.21
N ILE A 264 -7.40 6.24 9.30
CA ILE A 264 -6.87 5.51 10.47
C ILE A 264 -7.85 5.68 11.62
N TYR A 265 -8.54 4.61 11.99
CA TYR A 265 -9.55 4.60 13.05
C TYR A 265 -8.93 4.34 14.43
N ARG A 266 -9.50 4.98 15.44
CA ARG A 266 -9.19 4.81 16.86
C ARG A 266 -10.46 4.94 17.69
N THR A 267 -10.56 4.13 18.73
CA THR A 267 -11.58 4.28 19.77
C THR A 267 -11.09 5.24 20.86
N PHE A 268 -11.95 6.15 21.27
CA PHE A 268 -11.72 7.10 22.36
C PHE A 268 -12.73 6.84 23.46
N LYS A 269 -12.24 6.50 24.66
CA LYS A 269 -13.04 6.48 25.88
C LYS A 269 -12.71 7.74 26.65
N VAL A 270 -13.69 8.63 26.86
CA VAL A 270 -13.46 9.96 27.47
C VAL A 270 -14.17 10.11 28.82
N ALA A 271 -15.11 9.23 29.11
CA ALA A 271 -15.76 9.04 30.41
C ALA A 271 -16.13 7.55 30.58
N GLU A 272 -16.73 7.18 31.71
CA GLU A 272 -17.13 5.79 31.98
C GLU A 272 -18.10 5.24 30.93
N ASP A 273 -19.14 6.02 30.63
CA ASP A 273 -20.21 5.70 29.67
C ASP A 273 -20.03 6.36 28.31
N GLU A 274 -18.89 6.98 28.05
CA GLU A 274 -18.63 7.69 26.79
C GLU A 274 -17.44 7.10 26.04
N GLU A 275 -17.76 6.28 25.03
CA GLU A 275 -16.82 5.69 24.08
C GLU A 275 -17.30 5.90 22.63
N PHE A 276 -16.41 6.35 21.75
CA PHE A 276 -16.72 6.54 20.33
C PHE A 276 -15.50 6.34 19.44
N GLU A 277 -15.71 6.14 18.13
CA GLU A 277 -14.64 6.06 17.16
C GLU A 277 -14.37 7.41 16.47
N ALA A 278 -13.10 7.70 16.22
CA ALA A 278 -12.68 8.81 15.37
C ALA A 278 -11.63 8.33 14.35
N ALA A 279 -11.62 8.96 13.19
CA ALA A 279 -10.71 8.62 12.10
C ALA A 279 -9.83 9.80 11.68
N ALA A 280 -8.52 9.56 11.55
CA ALA A 280 -7.62 10.46 10.86
C ALA A 280 -7.84 10.30 9.34
N ASP A 281 -8.27 11.36 8.67
CA ASP A 281 -8.51 11.38 7.22
C ASP A 281 -7.22 11.71 6.47
N ILE A 282 -6.44 10.67 6.16
CA ILE A 282 -5.13 10.77 5.50
C ILE A 282 -5.31 11.23 4.05
N GLU A 283 -6.28 10.64 3.35
CA GLU A 283 -6.61 11.01 1.97
C GLU A 283 -7.05 12.48 1.88
N GLY A 284 -7.95 12.92 2.78
CA GLY A 284 -8.37 14.31 2.84
C GLY A 284 -7.27 15.29 3.23
N LEU A 285 -6.27 14.87 4.02
CA LEU A 285 -5.07 15.67 4.29
C LEU A 285 -4.19 15.80 3.03
N HIS A 286 -3.92 14.68 2.36
CA HIS A 286 -3.02 14.63 1.20
C HIS A 286 -3.60 15.29 -0.06
N ARG A 287 -4.93 15.41 -0.13
CA ARG A 287 -5.66 16.09 -1.23
C ARG A 287 -6.10 17.51 -0.88
N SER A 288 -5.65 18.06 0.25
CA SER A 288 -6.05 19.40 0.67
C SER A 288 -5.36 20.47 -0.17
N ALA A 289 -6.13 21.28 -0.90
CA ALA A 289 -5.61 22.42 -1.64
C ALA A 289 -4.87 23.44 -0.74
N ALA A 290 -5.28 23.54 0.53
CA ALA A 290 -4.63 24.42 1.50
C ALA A 290 -3.20 23.97 1.89
N ALA A 291 -2.83 22.71 1.62
CA ALA A 291 -1.47 22.20 1.81
C ALA A 291 -0.73 21.98 0.49
N TRP A 292 -1.45 21.56 -0.55
CA TRP A 292 -0.86 21.06 -1.80
C TRP A 292 -1.10 21.97 -3.02
N GLY A 293 -1.81 23.09 -2.87
CA GLY A 293 -2.13 24.02 -3.95
C GLY A 293 -3.41 23.68 -4.70
N ASN A 294 -3.80 24.52 -5.65
CA ASN A 294 -5.04 24.33 -6.43
C ASN A 294 -5.03 23.05 -7.26
N ASP A 295 -3.84 22.53 -7.57
CA ASP A 295 -3.65 21.31 -8.34
C ASP A 295 -3.56 20.05 -7.45
N ALA A 296 -3.95 20.11 -6.16
CA ALA A 296 -3.82 19.01 -5.19
C ALA A 296 -4.49 17.69 -5.62
N LEU A 297 -5.45 17.74 -6.55
CA LEU A 297 -6.16 16.56 -7.06
C LEU A 297 -5.52 15.96 -8.30
N PHE A 298 -4.53 16.62 -8.90
CA PHE A 298 -3.83 16.16 -10.09
C PHE A 298 -2.54 15.42 -9.70
N PHE A 299 -2.25 14.36 -10.45
CA PHE A 299 -1.00 13.63 -10.34
C PHE A 299 0.12 14.45 -10.99
N ASN A 300 1.02 14.98 -10.17
CA ASN A 300 2.13 15.83 -10.63
C ASN A 300 3.40 15.50 -9.81
N PRO A 301 4.24 14.56 -10.27
CA PRO A 301 5.50 14.22 -9.60
C PRO A 301 6.45 15.40 -9.40
N SER A 302 6.50 16.35 -10.34
CA SER A 302 7.43 17.47 -10.28
C SER A 302 7.18 18.42 -9.10
N ARG A 303 5.99 18.39 -8.48
CA ARG A 303 5.68 19.18 -7.27
C ARG A 303 6.61 18.88 -6.09
N TRP A 304 7.26 17.72 -6.12
CA TRP A 304 8.14 17.28 -5.06
C TRP A 304 9.52 17.94 -5.13
N ALA A 305 9.93 18.51 -6.27
CA ALA A 305 11.22 19.19 -6.44
C ALA A 305 11.43 20.28 -5.37
N ASP A 306 10.41 21.09 -5.10
CA ASP A 306 10.47 22.16 -4.10
C ASP A 306 10.27 21.66 -2.65
N LYS A 307 9.83 20.41 -2.48
CA LYS A 307 9.41 19.84 -1.19
C LYS A 307 10.38 18.82 -0.63
N VAL A 308 11.35 18.35 -1.41
CA VAL A 308 12.34 17.33 -0.97
C VAL A 308 13.01 17.74 0.35
N ASN A 309 13.38 19.01 0.48
CA ASN A 309 14.15 19.51 1.62
C ASN A 309 13.28 20.10 2.76
N ASP A 310 11.97 20.31 2.54
CA ASP A 310 11.09 20.83 3.58
C ASP A 310 10.56 19.70 4.49
N THR A 311 11.42 19.31 5.43
CA THR A 311 11.12 18.23 6.38
C THR A 311 9.90 18.54 7.26
N ASN A 312 9.68 19.82 7.61
CA ASN A 312 8.55 20.22 8.42
C ASN A 312 7.24 20.04 7.65
N PHE A 313 7.19 20.55 6.41
CA PHE A 313 6.04 20.37 5.53
C PHE A 313 5.74 18.88 5.30
N ARG A 314 6.76 18.08 4.99
CA ARG A 314 6.60 16.65 4.72
C ARG A 314 6.04 15.92 5.93
N ASN A 315 6.60 16.13 7.11
CA ASN A 315 6.11 15.50 8.34
C ASN A 315 4.64 15.88 8.61
N ASP A 316 4.25 17.11 8.31
CA ASP A 316 2.94 17.68 8.63
C ASP A 316 1.85 17.32 7.62
N ASN A 317 2.19 17.13 6.35
CA ASN A 317 1.21 17.02 5.26
C ASN A 317 1.31 15.69 4.48
N PHE A 318 2.35 14.89 4.71
CA PHE A 318 2.58 13.62 4.03
C PHE A 318 2.77 12.47 5.02
N MET A 319 1.75 11.63 5.14
CA MET A 319 1.64 10.54 6.13
C MET A 319 1.17 9.21 5.52
N PRO A 320 1.66 8.78 4.33
CA PRO A 320 1.18 7.53 3.70
C PRO A 320 1.53 6.29 4.53
N PHE A 321 2.54 6.41 5.39
CA PHE A 321 3.03 5.38 6.30
C PHE A 321 2.64 5.64 7.77
N GLY A 322 1.67 6.53 8.00
CA GLY A 322 1.29 6.98 9.35
C GLY A 322 2.37 7.81 10.05
N THR A 323 2.23 7.93 11.38
CA THR A 323 3.16 8.66 12.24
C THR A 323 3.31 7.99 13.60
N LYS A 324 4.23 8.49 14.43
CA LYS A 324 4.47 8.00 15.78
C LYS A 324 3.17 8.00 16.60
N PRO A 325 2.93 6.97 17.43
CA PRO A 325 3.83 5.85 17.73
C PRO A 325 3.72 4.66 16.75
N PHE A 326 2.80 4.70 15.79
CA PHE A 326 2.44 3.55 14.95
C PHE A 326 2.94 3.67 13.50
N THR A 327 4.15 4.21 13.30
CA THR A 327 4.77 4.35 11.97
C THR A 327 4.97 2.99 11.30
N CYS A 328 4.59 2.86 10.03
CA CYS A 328 4.80 1.64 9.24
C CYS A 328 6.29 1.29 9.15
N VAL A 329 6.62 0.00 9.26
CA VAL A 329 8.00 -0.52 9.15
C VAL A 329 8.60 -0.28 7.76
N ALA A 330 7.76 -0.21 6.71
CA ALA A 330 8.20 0.03 5.33
C ALA A 330 8.55 1.50 5.03
N LYS A 331 8.33 2.44 5.97
CA LYS A 331 8.60 3.88 5.77
C LYS A 331 10.09 4.20 5.65
N THR A 332 10.88 3.63 6.56
CA THR A 332 12.26 4.06 6.76
C THR A 332 13.22 3.20 5.95
N GLY A 333 14.17 3.84 5.27
CA GLY A 333 15.41 3.17 4.92
C GLY A 333 16.06 2.68 6.21
N LEU A 334 16.29 1.38 6.30
CA LEU A 334 17.05 0.83 7.42
C LEU A 334 18.46 1.41 7.35
N VAL A 335 19.11 1.60 8.50
CA VAL A 335 20.54 1.89 8.49
C VAL A 335 21.28 0.55 8.47
N ASN A 336 22.25 0.39 7.58
CA ASN A 336 23.12 -0.80 7.60
C ASN A 336 24.06 -0.74 8.82
N GLU A 337 24.87 -1.78 9.02
CA GLU A 337 25.84 -1.85 10.13
C GLU A 337 26.86 -0.69 10.08
N ALA A 338 27.11 -0.14 8.88
CA ALA A 338 27.95 1.02 8.64
C ALA A 338 27.21 2.38 8.79
N ARG A 339 25.94 2.38 9.23
CA ARG A 339 25.06 3.56 9.38
C ARG A 339 24.72 4.29 8.08
N GLU A 340 24.87 3.64 6.93
CA GLU A 340 24.45 4.20 5.64
C GLU A 340 22.95 4.02 5.44
N LYS A 341 22.33 4.96 4.72
CA LYS A 341 20.91 4.88 4.36
C LYS A 341 20.69 3.72 3.38
N CYS A 342 19.87 2.75 3.75
CA CYS A 342 19.36 1.76 2.80
C CYS A 342 18.14 2.30 2.05
N LEU A 343 17.80 1.60 0.97
CA LEU A 343 16.54 1.81 0.25
C LEU A 343 15.33 1.65 1.19
N PRO A 344 14.38 2.60 1.20
CA PRO A 344 13.13 2.49 1.94
C PRO A 344 12.20 1.47 1.28
N PHE A 345 11.94 0.34 1.95
CA PHE A 345 11.25 -0.80 1.34
C PHE A 345 9.93 -0.41 0.65
N GLY A 346 9.07 0.37 1.31
CA GLY A 346 7.75 0.70 0.80
C GLY A 346 7.78 1.52 -0.49
N VAL A 347 8.70 2.48 -0.61
CA VAL A 347 8.85 3.29 -1.83
C VAL A 347 9.52 2.44 -2.93
N SER A 348 10.55 1.68 -2.57
CA SER A 348 11.31 0.87 -3.54
C SER A 348 10.50 -0.26 -4.15
N ILE A 349 9.67 -0.97 -3.38
CA ILE A 349 8.86 -2.06 -3.93
C ILE A 349 7.77 -1.52 -4.88
N ILE A 350 7.20 -0.35 -4.59
CA ILE A 350 6.26 0.31 -5.51
C ILE A 350 6.99 0.71 -6.78
N ALA A 351 8.18 1.31 -6.68
CA ALA A 351 8.97 1.70 -7.84
C ALA A 351 9.36 0.50 -8.72
N ILE A 352 9.79 -0.62 -8.11
CA ILE A 352 10.09 -1.87 -8.83
C ILE A 352 8.84 -2.38 -9.56
N LEU A 353 7.72 -2.51 -8.85
CA LEU A 353 6.48 -3.02 -9.44
C LEU A 353 6.05 -2.13 -10.63
N LEU A 354 6.02 -0.82 -10.45
CA LEU A 354 5.68 0.13 -11.51
C LEU A 354 6.65 0.08 -12.69
N GLY A 355 7.96 -0.01 -12.44
CA GLY A 355 8.99 -0.11 -13.49
C GLY A 355 8.90 -1.41 -14.28
N CYS A 356 8.76 -2.55 -13.61
CA CYS A 356 8.58 -3.84 -14.27
C CYS A 356 7.28 -3.91 -15.08
N PHE A 357 6.17 -3.36 -14.57
CA PHE A 357 4.93 -3.26 -15.35
C PHE A 357 5.08 -2.32 -16.55
N SER A 358 5.76 -1.17 -16.38
CA SER A 358 5.96 -0.20 -17.47
C SER A 358 6.83 -0.75 -18.60
N ALA A 359 7.83 -1.58 -18.26
CA ALA A 359 8.71 -2.23 -19.23
C ALA A 359 7.96 -3.26 -20.09
N GLU A 360 7.00 -3.98 -19.49
CA GLU A 360 6.36 -5.14 -20.13
C GLU A 360 4.96 -4.85 -20.68
N VAL A 361 4.29 -3.77 -20.28
CA VAL A 361 2.98 -3.40 -20.85
C VAL A 361 3.18 -2.28 -21.88
N PRO A 362 2.95 -2.54 -23.18
CA PRO A 362 3.11 -1.54 -24.23
C PRO A 362 2.21 -0.32 -24.00
N ALA A 363 2.75 0.87 -24.25
CA ALA A 363 2.02 2.14 -24.11
C ALA A 363 0.75 2.22 -24.99
N GLY A 364 0.68 1.45 -26.08
CA GLY A 364 -0.48 1.38 -26.98
C GLY A 364 -1.64 0.51 -26.49
N MET A 365 -1.49 -0.27 -25.42
CA MET A 365 -2.58 -1.09 -24.88
C MET A 365 -3.57 -0.22 -24.10
N THR A 366 -4.71 0.12 -24.67
CA THR A 366 -5.74 0.89 -23.97
C THR A 366 -6.51 0.01 -22.99
N PRO A 367 -6.56 0.33 -21.68
CA PRO A 367 -7.40 -0.40 -20.75
C PRO A 367 -8.87 -0.14 -21.09
N GLY A 368 -9.62 -1.21 -21.36
CA GLY A 368 -11.08 -1.14 -21.42
C GLY A 368 -11.61 -0.66 -20.07
N GLY A 369 -12.45 0.37 -20.05
CA GLY A 369 -12.97 0.99 -18.81
C GLY A 369 -12.78 2.51 -18.71
N GLY A 370 -12.11 3.15 -19.68
CA GLY A 370 -12.21 4.60 -19.92
C GLY A 370 -13.60 5.01 -20.41
N GLY A 371 -13.81 6.30 -20.71
CA GLY A 371 -15.03 6.81 -21.35
C GLY A 371 -15.33 6.10 -22.69
N ALA A 372 -16.39 6.52 -23.38
CA ALA A 372 -16.80 5.89 -24.66
C ALA A 372 -15.70 5.88 -25.75
N ASP A 373 -14.68 6.72 -25.60
CA ASP A 373 -13.49 6.85 -26.46
C ASP A 373 -12.23 6.17 -25.88
N GLY A 374 -12.34 5.47 -24.74
CA GLY A 374 -11.22 4.87 -24.03
C GLY A 374 -10.37 5.85 -23.22
N THR A 375 -10.73 7.13 -23.17
CA THR A 375 -9.97 8.14 -22.41
C THR A 375 -10.29 8.11 -20.92
N TRP A 376 -9.26 8.29 -20.10
CA TRP A 376 -9.39 8.34 -18.64
C TRP A 376 -9.41 9.80 -18.21
N SER A 377 -10.53 10.25 -17.61
CA SER A 377 -10.64 11.62 -17.13
C SER A 377 -9.50 11.95 -16.16
N THR A 378 -8.88 13.11 -16.39
CA THR A 378 -7.81 13.63 -15.54
C THR A 378 -8.31 14.59 -14.47
N ASP A 379 -9.60 14.95 -14.49
CA ASP A 379 -10.19 16.02 -13.68
C ASP A 379 -10.31 15.69 -12.19
N GLN A 380 -10.31 14.40 -11.86
CA GLN A 380 -10.44 13.90 -10.48
C GLN A 380 -9.47 12.75 -10.22
N PRO A 381 -9.07 12.49 -8.96
CA PRO A 381 -8.30 11.30 -8.63
C PRO A 381 -9.04 10.02 -9.01
N LEU A 382 -8.30 8.96 -9.34
CA LEU A 382 -8.83 7.62 -9.57
C LEU A 382 -9.69 7.18 -8.38
N LYS A 383 -10.82 6.53 -8.66
CA LYS A 383 -11.69 5.94 -7.65
C LYS A 383 -10.94 4.96 -6.75
N THR A 384 -11.33 4.94 -5.47
CA THR A 384 -10.62 4.27 -4.36
C THR A 384 -11.40 3.13 -3.70
N GLY A 385 -12.48 2.67 -4.33
CA GLY A 385 -13.24 1.48 -3.99
C GLY A 385 -12.42 0.20 -4.18
N ARG A 386 -12.90 -0.88 -3.53
CA ARG A 386 -12.21 -2.18 -3.51
C ARG A 386 -12.41 -2.99 -4.79
N GLU A 387 -13.55 -2.80 -5.43
CA GLU A 387 -13.93 -3.44 -6.70
C GLU A 387 -13.79 -2.53 -7.91
N ASP A 388 -13.34 -1.28 -7.70
CA ASP A 388 -13.04 -0.40 -8.83
C ASP A 388 -11.98 -1.07 -9.72
N TYR A 389 -12.18 -0.98 -11.02
CA TYR A 389 -11.31 -1.54 -12.06
C TYR A 389 -11.31 -3.06 -12.19
N ARG A 390 -12.19 -3.79 -11.48
CA ARG A 390 -12.29 -5.26 -11.61
C ARG A 390 -12.55 -5.73 -13.05
N ASP A 391 -13.21 -4.89 -13.85
CA ASP A 391 -13.61 -5.17 -15.22
C ASP A 391 -12.61 -4.58 -16.25
N VAL A 392 -11.50 -4.00 -15.78
CA VAL A 392 -10.49 -3.38 -16.65
C VAL A 392 -9.65 -4.45 -17.33
N MET A 393 -9.70 -4.43 -18.66
CA MET A 393 -8.98 -5.36 -19.52
C MET A 393 -7.88 -4.63 -20.30
N ILE A 394 -6.67 -5.17 -20.33
CA ILE A 394 -5.57 -4.71 -21.18
C ILE A 394 -5.31 -5.74 -22.29
N GLY A 395 -5.07 -5.30 -23.51
CA GLY A 395 -4.79 -6.16 -24.67
C GLY A 395 -4.71 -5.34 -25.95
N TYR A 396 -4.28 -5.99 -27.03
CA TYR A 396 -4.23 -5.41 -28.37
C TYR A 396 -5.63 -5.29 -29.01
#